data_AF-A0A060N2C8-F1
#
_entry.id   AF-A0A060N2C8-F1
#
_cell.length_a   1.000
_cell.length_b   1.000
_cell.length_c   1.000
_cell.angle_alpha   90.00
_cell.angle_beta   90.00
_cell.angle_gamma   90.00
#
_symmetry.space_group_name_H-M   'P 1'
#
loop_
_entity.id
_entity.type
_entity.pdbx_description
1 polymer ?
#
loop_
_entity_poly.entity_id
_entity_poly.type
_entity_poly.pdbx_seq_one_letter_code
_entity_poly.pdbx_strand_id
1 'polypeptide(L)'
;IDWVREKCKDRERHRKITSKKKDSVWEFIKSLYDAWSGWLVVTLTGLASGALAGLIDIAADWMTDLKEGICLSAMWFNHEQCCWGSNEPTFEARNECPQWKTWAELIIGQADGPGSYIMNYIMYIFWALGFGFLAVSLVKVFAPYACGSGIPEIKTILSGFIIRGYLGKWTLLIKTITLVLAVASGLSLGKEGPLVHVACCCGNIFSYLFPKYNKNEAKKREVLSAASAAGVSVAFGAPIGGVLFSLEEVSYYFPLKTLWRSFFAALVAAFVLRSINPFGNSRLVLF
;
A
#
# COMPACT_ATOMS: atom_id res chain seq x y z
N ILE A 1 -25.55 7.79 7.82
CA ILE A 1 -25.88 6.44 7.29
C ILE A 1 -26.67 5.71 8.36
N ASP A 2 -27.77 5.04 7.99
CA ASP A 2 -28.57 4.24 8.92
C ASP A 2 -28.18 2.76 8.81
N TRP A 3 -27.38 2.30 9.77
CA TRP A 3 -26.84 0.94 9.83
C TRP A 3 -27.92 -0.13 9.98
N VAL A 4 -28.95 0.18 10.76
CA VAL A 4 -30.03 -0.76 11.05
C VAL A 4 -30.81 -1.00 9.77
N ARG A 5 -31.18 0.08 9.07
CA ARG A 5 -31.87 0.00 7.78
C ARG A 5 -31.05 -0.73 6.73
N GLU A 6 -29.75 -0.45 6.60
CA GLU A 6 -28.88 -1.13 5.63
C GLU A 6 -28.69 -2.63 5.94
N LYS A 7 -28.61 -3.02 7.21
CA LYS A 7 -28.60 -4.43 7.63
C LYS A 7 -29.94 -5.13 7.35
N CYS A 8 -31.07 -4.46 7.56
CA CYS A 8 -32.38 -5.01 7.23
C CYS A 8 -32.56 -5.22 5.73
N LYS A 9 -32.18 -4.23 4.91
CA LYS A 9 -32.19 -4.35 3.44
C LYS A 9 -31.34 -5.53 2.95
N ASP A 10 -30.16 -5.74 3.54
CA ASP A 10 -29.29 -6.88 3.20
C ASP A 10 -29.95 -8.22 3.55
N ARG A 11 -30.55 -8.34 4.74
CA ARG A 11 -31.28 -9.54 5.17
C ARG A 11 -32.45 -9.87 4.25
N GLU A 12 -33.24 -8.87 3.86
CA GLU A 12 -34.36 -9.06 2.93
C GLU A 12 -33.88 -9.50 1.54
N ARG A 13 -32.84 -8.86 1.01
CA ARG A 13 -32.20 -9.25 -0.25
C ARG A 13 -31.71 -10.69 -0.17
N HIS A 14 -31.01 -11.06 0.90
CA HIS A 14 -30.52 -12.42 1.11
C HIS A 14 -31.67 -13.43 1.18
N ARG A 15 -32.76 -13.12 1.88
CA ARG A 15 -33.94 -14.00 1.94
C ARG A 15 -34.55 -14.23 0.56
N LYS A 16 -34.68 -13.18 -0.27
CA LYS A 16 -35.21 -13.27 -1.64
C LYS A 16 -34.35 -14.14 -2.55
N ILE A 17 -33.02 -14.05 -2.44
CA ILE A 17 -32.09 -14.87 -3.22
C ILE A 17 -32.17 -16.35 -2.77
N THR A 18 -32.20 -16.59 -1.45
CA THR A 18 -32.25 -17.95 -0.92
C THR A 18 -33.59 -18.64 -1.20
N SER A 19 -34.71 -17.91 -1.18
CA SER A 19 -36.02 -18.50 -1.50
C SER A 19 -36.10 -18.95 -2.95
N LYS A 20 -35.52 -18.16 -3.88
CA LYS A 20 -35.53 -18.45 -5.33
C LYS A 20 -34.46 -19.43 -5.78
N LYS A 21 -33.57 -19.85 -4.88
CA LYS A 21 -32.41 -20.73 -5.18
C LYS A 21 -32.83 -22.06 -5.82
N LYS A 22 -34.01 -22.58 -5.48
CA LYS A 22 -34.53 -23.86 -5.98
C LYS A 22 -35.31 -23.75 -7.29
N ASP A 23 -35.60 -22.52 -7.73
CA ASP A 23 -36.48 -22.29 -8.89
C ASP A 23 -35.74 -22.47 -10.22
N SER A 24 -34.43 -22.17 -10.27
CA SER A 24 -33.63 -22.23 -11.49
C SER A 24 -32.14 -22.39 -11.20
N VAL A 25 -31.43 -23.05 -12.13
CA VAL A 25 -29.95 -23.13 -12.13
C VAL A 25 -29.31 -21.74 -12.14
N TRP A 26 -29.92 -20.76 -12.82
CA TRP A 26 -29.40 -19.39 -12.86
C TRP A 26 -29.50 -18.69 -11.49
N GLU A 27 -30.61 -18.87 -10.78
CA GLU A 27 -30.78 -18.34 -9.42
C GLU A 27 -29.87 -19.07 -8.41
N PHE A 28 -29.59 -20.37 -8.64
CA PHE A 28 -28.59 -21.10 -7.88
C PHE A 28 -27.17 -20.53 -8.09
N ILE A 29 -26.75 -20.27 -9.34
CA ILE A 29 -25.46 -19.65 -9.66
C ILE A 29 -25.36 -18.26 -9.02
N LYS A 30 -26.42 -17.46 -9.11
CA LYS A 30 -26.48 -16.12 -8.49
C LYS A 30 -26.36 -16.17 -6.98
N SER A 31 -26.98 -17.17 -6.34
CA SER A 31 -26.84 -17.44 -4.90
C SER A 31 -25.40 -17.80 -4.52
N LEU A 32 -24.73 -18.65 -5.32
CA LEU A 32 -23.32 -18.99 -5.13
C LEU A 32 -22.42 -17.76 -5.30
N TYR A 33 -22.62 -16.97 -6.35
CA TYR A 33 -21.87 -15.74 -6.58
C TYR A 33 -22.04 -14.75 -5.41
N ASP A 34 -23.26 -14.57 -4.88
CA ASP A 34 -23.48 -13.67 -3.74
C ASP A 34 -22.80 -14.17 -2.45
N ALA A 35 -22.72 -15.49 -2.26
CA ALA A 35 -21.99 -16.10 -1.15
C ALA A 35 -20.46 -15.92 -1.29
N TRP A 36 -19.92 -16.10 -2.50
CA TRP A 36 -18.48 -15.98 -2.80
C TRP A 36 -17.99 -14.53 -2.92
N SER A 37 -18.87 -13.59 -3.27
CA SER A 37 -18.53 -12.19 -3.53
C SER A 37 -17.67 -11.55 -2.43
N GLY A 38 -17.91 -11.89 -1.15
CA GLY A 38 -17.12 -11.36 -0.04
C GLY A 38 -15.69 -11.87 0.00
N TRP A 39 -15.46 -13.14 -0.35
CA TRP A 39 -14.11 -13.68 -0.44
C TRP A 39 -13.39 -13.09 -1.63
N LEU A 40 -14.05 -13.00 -2.80
CA LEU A 40 -13.46 -12.41 -4.01
C LEU A 40 -13.02 -10.96 -3.82
N VAL A 41 -13.87 -10.10 -3.24
CA VAL A 41 -13.51 -8.69 -2.96
C VAL A 41 -12.27 -8.60 -2.08
N VAL A 42 -12.23 -9.42 -1.05
CA VAL A 42 -11.15 -9.41 -0.05
C VAL A 42 -9.85 -9.97 -0.63
N THR A 43 -9.92 -11.02 -1.46
CA THR A 43 -8.76 -11.53 -2.22
C THR A 43 -8.20 -10.44 -3.13
N LEU A 44 -9.04 -9.80 -3.95
CA LEU A 44 -8.61 -8.73 -4.86
C LEU A 44 -7.98 -7.56 -4.10
N THR A 45 -8.57 -7.19 -2.96
CA THR A 45 -8.03 -6.14 -2.09
C THR A 45 -6.67 -6.52 -1.52
N GLY A 46 -6.50 -7.76 -1.04
CA GLY A 46 -5.22 -8.26 -0.54
C GLY A 46 -4.15 -8.30 -1.63
N LEU A 47 -4.48 -8.85 -2.80
CA LEU A 47 -3.57 -8.91 -3.95
C LEU A 47 -3.09 -7.51 -4.37
N ALA A 48 -4.02 -6.56 -4.53
CA ALA A 48 -3.67 -5.21 -4.93
C ALA A 48 -2.88 -4.45 -3.85
N SER A 49 -3.23 -4.64 -2.57
CA SER A 49 -2.52 -3.98 -1.47
C SER A 49 -1.08 -4.49 -1.35
N GLY A 50 -0.85 -5.81 -1.47
CA GLY A 50 0.48 -6.40 -1.49
C GLY A 50 1.30 -5.97 -2.71
N ALA A 51 0.69 -5.94 -3.90
CA ALA A 51 1.37 -5.50 -5.12
C ALA A 51 1.76 -4.02 -5.08
N LEU A 52 0.86 -3.14 -4.62
CA LEU A 52 1.15 -1.73 -4.48
C LEU A 52 2.18 -1.45 -3.39
N ALA A 53 2.14 -2.17 -2.26
CA ALA A 53 3.16 -2.05 -1.22
C ALA A 53 4.54 -2.44 -1.76
N GLY A 54 4.66 -3.58 -2.45
CA GLY A 54 5.93 -3.99 -3.06
C GLY A 54 6.43 -2.99 -4.12
N LEU A 55 5.53 -2.43 -4.92
CA LEU A 55 5.87 -1.36 -5.87
C LEU A 55 6.37 -0.10 -5.16
N ILE A 56 5.71 0.32 -4.07
CA ILE A 56 6.10 1.48 -3.28
C ILE A 56 7.49 1.26 -2.68
N ASP A 57 7.76 0.07 -2.12
CA ASP A 57 9.03 -0.25 -1.49
C ASP A 57 10.17 -0.24 -2.51
N ILE A 58 10.02 -0.96 -3.63
CA ILE A 58 11.03 -1.00 -4.70
C ILE A 58 11.31 0.39 -5.25
N ALA A 59 10.26 1.18 -5.52
CA ALA A 59 10.41 2.51 -6.08
C ALA A 59 10.99 3.51 -5.07
N ALA A 60 10.71 3.33 -3.77
CA ALA A 60 11.20 4.22 -2.72
C ALA A 60 12.68 3.99 -2.47
N ASP A 61 13.11 2.73 -2.42
CA ASP A 61 14.52 2.36 -2.28
C ASP A 61 15.31 2.89 -3.48
N TRP A 62 14.85 2.62 -4.71
CA TRP A 62 15.51 3.11 -5.92
C TRP A 62 15.63 4.65 -5.97
N MET A 63 14.55 5.38 -5.67
CA MET A 63 14.61 6.85 -5.65
C MET A 63 15.42 7.41 -4.48
N THR A 64 15.54 6.67 -3.37
CA THR A 64 16.39 7.06 -2.24
C THR A 64 17.86 6.98 -2.65
N ASP A 65 18.26 5.91 -3.32
CA ASP A 65 19.63 5.68 -3.75
C ASP A 65 20.10 6.73 -4.78
N LEU A 66 19.17 7.29 -5.57
CA LEU A 66 19.46 8.37 -6.52
C LEU A 66 20.07 9.62 -5.86
N LYS A 67 19.87 9.82 -4.55
CA LYS A 67 20.54 10.90 -3.80
C LYS A 67 22.05 10.68 -3.65
N GLU A 68 22.48 9.42 -3.65
CA GLU A 68 23.86 9.02 -3.37
C GLU A 68 24.64 8.72 -4.65
N GLY A 69 23.98 8.14 -5.66
CA GLY A 69 24.61 7.82 -6.92
C GLY A 69 23.69 7.09 -7.90
N ILE A 70 24.29 6.50 -8.93
CA ILE A 70 23.60 5.69 -9.93
C ILE A 70 24.40 4.43 -10.28
N CYS A 71 23.69 3.39 -10.71
CA CYS A 71 24.28 2.19 -11.27
C CYS A 71 24.53 2.39 -12.78
N LEU A 72 25.76 2.13 -13.25
CA LEU A 72 26.14 2.27 -14.66
C LEU A 72 25.53 1.20 -15.57
N SER A 73 25.33 -0.02 -15.05
CA SER A 73 24.80 -1.14 -15.81
C SER A 73 23.32 -0.94 -16.20
N ALA A 74 22.50 -0.50 -15.24
CA ALA A 74 21.13 -0.08 -15.51
C ALA A 74 20.67 0.95 -14.47
N MET A 75 20.08 2.05 -14.95
CA MET A 75 19.66 3.15 -14.07
C MET A 75 18.53 2.81 -13.10
N TRP A 76 17.78 1.72 -13.32
CA TRP A 76 16.63 1.33 -12.49
C TRP A 76 16.98 0.34 -11.37
N PHE A 77 18.24 -0.09 -11.27
CA PHE A 77 18.66 -0.96 -10.16
C PHE A 77 18.97 -0.13 -8.92
N ASN A 78 18.49 -0.59 -7.77
CA ASN A 78 18.91 -0.06 -6.47
C ASN A 78 20.36 -0.47 -6.19
N HIS A 79 21.00 0.15 -5.20
CA HIS A 79 22.40 -0.10 -4.82
C HIS A 79 22.65 -1.59 -4.57
N GLU A 80 21.75 -2.24 -3.80
CA GLU A 80 21.84 -3.66 -3.46
C GLU A 80 21.78 -4.59 -4.69
N GLN A 81 20.88 -4.32 -5.65
CA GLN A 81 20.76 -5.09 -6.90
C GLN A 81 21.96 -4.84 -7.82
N CYS A 82 22.47 -3.61 -7.86
CA CYS A 82 23.65 -3.26 -8.64
C CYS A 82 24.88 -4.03 -8.18
N CYS A 83 24.99 -4.30 -6.88
CA CYS A 83 26.15 -4.95 -6.25
C CYS A 83 25.92 -6.43 -5.90
N TRP A 84 24.80 -7.02 -6.34
CA TRP A 84 24.46 -8.42 -6.06
C TRP A 84 25.46 -9.44 -6.67
N GLY A 85 26.21 -9.04 -7.70
CA GLY A 85 27.12 -9.91 -8.45
C GLY A 85 28.59 -9.90 -7.99
N SER A 86 28.97 -9.10 -6.98
CA SER A 86 30.35 -9.09 -6.49
C SER A 86 30.61 -10.30 -5.59
N ASN A 87 31.53 -11.18 -6.00
CA ASN A 87 31.90 -12.44 -5.32
C ASN A 87 32.60 -12.27 -3.95
N GLU A 88 32.53 -11.10 -3.30
CA GLU A 88 33.23 -10.83 -2.05
C GLU A 88 32.24 -10.60 -0.89
N PRO A 89 32.23 -11.46 0.14
CA PRO A 89 31.23 -11.44 1.21
C PRO A 89 31.60 -10.52 2.39
N THR A 90 32.55 -9.60 2.23
CA THR A 90 33.03 -8.71 3.30
C THR A 90 32.28 -7.39 3.34
N PHE A 91 31.85 -6.97 4.54
CA PHE A 91 31.08 -5.73 4.76
C PHE A 91 31.84 -4.46 4.32
N GLU A 92 33.18 -4.49 4.36
CA GLU A 92 34.06 -3.40 3.91
C GLU A 92 34.11 -3.29 2.37
N ALA A 93 34.02 -4.42 1.64
CA ALA A 93 34.02 -4.46 0.18
C ALA A 93 32.64 -4.20 -0.45
N ARG A 94 31.56 -4.17 0.35
CA ARG A 94 30.19 -3.82 -0.12
C ARG A 94 30.11 -2.40 -0.69
N ASN A 95 30.99 -1.51 -0.25
CA ASN A 95 31.10 -0.13 -0.75
C ASN A 95 32.01 -0.02 -1.99
N GLU A 96 32.79 -1.07 -2.33
CA GLU A 96 33.70 -1.09 -3.48
C GLU A 96 33.04 -1.76 -4.69
N CYS A 97 31.82 -1.34 -4.99
CA CYS A 97 31.08 -1.83 -6.13
C CYS A 97 31.49 -1.05 -7.38
N PRO A 98 32.24 -1.64 -8.35
CA PRO A 98 32.78 -0.87 -9.48
C PRO A 98 31.68 -0.33 -10.41
N GLN A 99 30.47 -0.90 -10.34
CA GLN A 99 29.31 -0.51 -11.13
C GLN A 99 28.51 0.63 -10.51
N TRP A 100 28.63 0.84 -9.20
CA TRP A 100 27.99 1.96 -8.52
C TRP A 100 28.89 3.19 -8.59
N LYS A 101 28.34 4.33 -9.00
CA LYS A 101 29.08 5.57 -9.08
C LYS A 101 28.38 6.67 -8.31
N THR A 102 29.12 7.26 -7.38
CA THR A 102 28.68 8.47 -6.68
C THR A 102 28.63 9.66 -7.63
N TRP A 103 27.83 10.67 -7.29
CA TRP A 103 27.72 11.88 -8.11
C TRP A 103 29.05 12.62 -8.28
N ALA A 104 29.89 12.62 -7.25
CA ALA A 104 31.21 13.20 -7.32
C ALA A 104 32.13 12.48 -8.33
N GLU A 105 32.12 11.15 -8.35
CA GLU A 105 32.89 10.37 -9.33
C GLU A 105 32.43 10.64 -10.77
N LEU A 106 31.12 10.82 -10.98
CA LEU A 106 30.57 11.10 -12.31
C LEU A 106 30.88 12.51 -12.81
N ILE A 107 30.89 13.50 -11.93
CA ILE A 107 30.99 14.91 -12.32
C ILE A 107 32.44 15.42 -12.24
N ILE A 108 33.19 15.01 -11.21
CA ILE A 108 34.56 15.47 -10.94
C ILE A 108 35.60 14.44 -11.40
N GLY A 109 35.22 13.17 -11.58
CA GLY A 109 36.14 12.10 -11.95
C GLY A 109 37.06 11.65 -10.81
N GLN A 110 36.82 12.11 -9.58
CA GLN A 110 37.57 11.75 -8.37
C GLN A 110 36.61 11.22 -7.30
N ALA A 111 36.92 10.05 -6.74
CA ALA A 111 36.18 9.46 -5.64
C ALA A 111 36.56 10.11 -4.29
N ASP A 112 37.85 10.33 -4.08
CA ASP A 112 38.39 10.77 -2.80
C ASP A 112 38.84 12.24 -2.82
N GLY A 113 38.39 12.99 -1.82
CA GLY A 113 38.84 14.36 -1.58
C GLY A 113 37.78 15.24 -0.89
N PRO A 114 38.18 16.42 -0.38
CA PRO A 114 37.22 17.36 0.20
C PRO A 114 36.22 17.87 -0.84
N GLY A 115 36.62 17.97 -2.12
CA GLY A 115 35.74 18.35 -3.23
C GLY A 115 34.66 17.32 -3.54
N SER A 116 34.97 16.02 -3.48
CA SER A 116 34.00 14.96 -3.74
C SER A 116 32.93 14.89 -2.64
N TYR A 117 33.33 15.06 -1.38
CA TYR A 117 32.41 15.15 -0.25
C TYR A 117 31.42 16.31 -0.40
N ILE A 118 31.91 17.51 -0.71
CA ILE A 118 31.07 18.70 -0.91
C ILE A 118 30.09 18.47 -2.06
N MET A 119 30.54 17.88 -3.17
CA MET A 119 29.69 17.64 -4.33
C MET A 119 28.59 16.62 -4.05
N ASN A 120 28.93 15.48 -3.43
CA ASN A 120 27.93 14.49 -3.02
C ASN A 120 26.91 15.10 -2.06
N TYR A 121 27.34 15.94 -1.13
CA TYR A 121 26.44 16.63 -0.20
C TYR A 121 25.49 17.61 -0.92
N ILE A 122 25.99 18.39 -1.88
CA ILE A 122 25.16 19.29 -2.69
C ILE A 122 24.12 18.51 -3.50
N MET A 123 24.53 17.41 -4.13
CA MET A 123 23.64 16.56 -4.94
C MET A 123 22.59 15.88 -4.07
N TYR A 124 22.98 15.41 -2.89
CA TYR A 124 22.05 14.86 -1.91
C TYR A 124 20.96 15.87 -1.55
N ILE A 125 21.34 17.11 -1.21
CA ILE A 125 20.40 18.19 -0.87
C ILE A 125 19.51 18.52 -2.06
N PHE A 126 20.09 18.63 -3.27
CA PHE A 126 19.35 18.95 -4.48
C PHE A 126 18.22 17.93 -4.75
N TRP A 127 18.54 16.64 -4.72
CA TRP A 127 17.55 15.57 -4.92
C TRP A 127 16.53 15.51 -3.78
N ALA A 128 16.97 15.61 -2.53
CA ALA A 128 16.08 15.59 -1.37
C ALA A 128 15.03 16.72 -1.42
N LEU A 129 15.47 17.96 -1.69
CA LEU A 129 14.58 19.11 -1.85
C LEU A 129 13.69 18.97 -3.09
N GLY A 130 14.23 18.48 -4.20
CA GLY A 130 13.47 18.23 -5.44
C GLY A 130 12.30 17.27 -5.23
N PHE A 131 12.55 16.12 -4.58
CA PHE A 131 11.51 15.14 -4.27
C PHE A 131 10.47 15.68 -3.30
N GLY A 132 10.91 16.37 -2.24
CA GLY A 132 10.00 16.99 -1.27
C GLY A 132 9.10 18.04 -1.91
N PHE A 133 9.67 18.93 -2.73
CA PHE A 133 8.93 19.96 -3.45
C PHE A 133 7.92 19.38 -4.43
N LEU A 134 8.32 18.35 -5.19
CA LEU A 134 7.44 17.67 -6.13
C LEU A 134 6.29 16.96 -5.40
N ALA A 135 6.56 16.27 -4.30
CA ALA A 135 5.55 15.60 -3.49
C ALA A 135 4.50 16.60 -2.97
N VAL A 136 4.92 17.72 -2.39
CA VAL A 136 4.00 18.76 -1.88
C VAL A 136 3.20 19.40 -3.00
N SER A 137 3.83 19.68 -4.13
CA SER A 137 3.17 20.27 -5.30
C SER A 137 2.07 19.35 -5.84
N LEU A 138 2.35 18.05 -5.97
CA LEU A 138 1.38 17.06 -6.42
C LEU A 138 0.19 16.94 -5.46
N VAL A 139 0.43 16.88 -4.15
CA VAL A 139 -0.65 16.82 -3.15
C VAL A 139 -1.51 18.08 -3.18
N LYS A 140 -0.90 19.27 -3.21
CA LYS A 140 -1.66 20.54 -3.17
C LYS A 140 -2.48 20.80 -4.43
N VAL A 141 -1.96 20.44 -5.60
CA VAL A 141 -2.61 20.75 -6.89
C VAL A 141 -3.64 19.68 -7.27
N PHE A 142 -3.33 18.39 -7.12
CA PHE A 142 -4.17 17.32 -7.68
C PHE A 142 -5.08 16.64 -6.66
N ALA A 143 -4.61 16.38 -5.44
CA ALA A 143 -5.38 15.62 -4.45
C ALA A 143 -5.03 16.03 -3.00
N PRO A 144 -5.65 17.10 -2.46
CA PRO A 144 -5.38 17.54 -1.09
C PRO A 144 -5.73 16.48 -0.03
N TYR A 145 -6.69 15.59 -0.35
CA TYR A 145 -7.05 14.43 0.48
C TYR A 145 -5.96 13.35 0.60
N ALA A 146 -4.89 13.42 -0.21
CA ALA A 146 -3.77 12.48 -0.08
C ALA A 146 -2.87 12.80 1.12
N CYS A 147 -2.98 14.00 1.70
CA CYS A 147 -2.15 14.49 2.79
C CYS A 147 -2.20 13.58 4.03
N GLY A 148 -1.06 13.46 4.74
CA GLY A 148 -0.96 12.74 6.01
C GLY A 148 -1.05 11.22 5.90
N SER A 149 -1.16 10.56 7.05
CA SER A 149 -1.28 9.10 7.16
C SER A 149 -2.60 8.60 6.55
N GLY A 150 -3.71 9.17 7.02
CA GLY A 150 -5.05 8.85 6.54
C GLY A 150 -5.84 7.86 7.41
N ILE A 151 -5.21 7.28 8.43
CA ILE A 151 -5.86 6.43 9.44
C ILE A 151 -6.98 7.18 10.19
N PRO A 152 -6.79 8.44 10.66
CA PRO A 152 -7.84 9.17 11.37
C PRO A 152 -9.12 9.32 10.52
N GLU A 153 -8.96 9.65 9.24
CA GLU A 153 -10.06 9.83 8.30
C GLU A 153 -10.76 8.49 8.00
N ILE A 154 -10.01 7.39 7.84
CA ILE A 154 -10.59 6.05 7.70
C ILE A 154 -11.42 5.71 8.94
N LYS A 155 -10.91 6.00 10.15
CA LYS A 155 -11.64 5.82 11.40
C LYS A 155 -12.95 6.64 11.39
N THR A 156 -12.93 7.91 10.97
CA THR A 156 -14.17 8.70 10.84
C THR A 156 -15.17 8.12 9.83
N ILE A 157 -14.67 7.57 8.71
CA ILE A 157 -15.50 6.92 7.68
C ILE A 157 -16.14 5.64 8.22
N LEU A 158 -15.40 4.87 9.02
CA LEU A 158 -15.89 3.67 9.70
C LEU A 158 -16.78 3.96 10.91
N SER A 159 -16.73 5.17 11.49
CA SER A 159 -17.63 5.60 12.55
C SER A 159 -19.00 6.00 12.01
N GLY A 160 -19.07 6.87 11.01
CA GLY A 160 -20.37 7.38 10.55
C GLY A 160 -20.33 8.27 9.32
N PHE A 161 -19.19 8.91 9.10
CA PHE A 161 -19.10 10.13 8.33
C PHE A 161 -18.68 9.84 6.89
N ILE A 162 -19.23 10.57 5.94
CA ILE A 162 -18.90 10.36 4.52
C ILE A 162 -18.00 11.50 4.07
N ILE A 163 -16.72 11.20 3.87
CA ILE A 163 -15.76 12.12 3.25
C ILE A 163 -15.70 11.78 1.75
N ARG A 164 -16.36 12.60 0.92
CA ARG A 164 -16.43 12.36 -0.52
C ARG A 164 -15.06 12.53 -1.17
N GLY A 165 -14.71 11.62 -2.08
CA GLY A 165 -13.44 11.67 -2.81
C GLY A 165 -12.22 11.16 -2.04
N TYR A 166 -12.32 10.94 -0.73
CA TYR A 166 -11.21 10.47 0.09
C TYR A 166 -10.67 9.11 -0.37
N LEU A 167 -11.57 8.11 -0.47
CA LEU A 167 -11.26 6.75 -0.96
C LEU A 167 -11.30 6.64 -2.50
N GLY A 168 -11.00 7.73 -3.21
CA GLY A 168 -11.10 7.82 -4.66
C GLY A 168 -9.89 7.23 -5.39
N LYS A 169 -10.09 6.82 -6.66
CA LYS A 169 -8.99 6.35 -7.53
C LYS A 169 -7.91 7.41 -7.78
N TRP A 170 -8.30 8.68 -7.87
CA TRP A 170 -7.35 9.80 -8.01
C TRP A 170 -6.49 9.99 -6.77
N THR A 171 -7.11 9.91 -5.58
CA THR A 171 -6.39 9.96 -4.30
C THR A 171 -5.43 8.79 -4.17
N LEU A 172 -5.84 7.57 -4.57
CA LEU A 172 -4.96 6.40 -4.61
C LEU A 172 -3.71 6.67 -5.46
N LEU A 173 -3.88 7.08 -6.71
CA LEU A 173 -2.77 7.30 -7.64
C LEU A 173 -1.80 8.37 -7.14
N ILE A 174 -2.32 9.54 -6.74
CA ILE A 174 -1.47 10.63 -6.23
C ILE A 174 -0.79 10.19 -4.93
N LYS A 175 -1.51 9.56 -4.00
CA LYS A 175 -0.95 9.13 -2.72
C LYS A 175 0.17 8.12 -2.92
N THR A 176 0.01 7.14 -3.80
CA THR A 176 1.08 6.19 -4.15
C THR A 176 2.33 6.93 -4.64
N ILE A 177 2.22 7.81 -5.65
CA ILE A 177 3.38 8.54 -6.19
C ILE A 177 4.03 9.43 -5.12
N THR A 178 3.23 10.21 -4.39
CA THR A 178 3.73 11.16 -3.40
C THR A 178 4.35 10.47 -2.19
N LEU A 179 3.89 9.26 -1.86
CA LEU A 179 4.46 8.46 -0.78
C LEU A 179 5.89 8.05 -1.11
N VAL A 180 6.12 7.58 -2.34
CA VAL A 180 7.47 7.18 -2.78
C VAL A 180 8.40 8.40 -2.79
N LEU A 181 7.94 9.54 -3.31
CA LEU A 181 8.72 10.80 -3.29
C LEU A 181 8.99 11.31 -1.87
N ALA A 182 8.02 11.21 -0.95
CA ALA A 182 8.17 11.65 0.42
C ALA A 182 9.20 10.81 1.18
N VAL A 183 9.19 9.48 1.00
CA VAL A 183 10.20 8.59 1.58
C VAL A 183 11.57 8.86 0.96
N ALA A 184 11.65 8.97 -0.38
CA ALA A 184 12.89 9.24 -1.08
C ALA A 184 13.54 10.58 -0.67
N SER A 185 12.73 11.59 -0.34
CA SER A 185 13.24 12.89 0.15
C SER A 185 14.00 12.81 1.48
N GLY A 186 13.89 11.72 2.24
CA GLY A 186 14.57 11.56 3.53
C GLY A 186 13.95 12.35 4.68
N LEU A 187 12.70 12.79 4.53
CA LEU A 187 11.94 13.39 5.63
C LEU A 187 11.74 12.36 6.76
N SER A 188 11.62 12.84 8.00
CA SER A 188 11.33 12.01 9.17
C SER A 188 9.86 11.54 9.15
N LEU A 189 9.54 10.65 8.21
CA LEU A 189 8.21 10.14 7.91
C LEU A 189 8.29 8.64 7.61
N GLY A 190 7.19 7.92 7.83
CA GLY A 190 7.07 6.50 7.52
C GLY A 190 6.01 6.22 6.47
N LYS A 191 6.21 5.16 5.67
CA LYS A 191 5.23 4.66 4.68
C LYS A 191 4.09 3.85 5.29
N GLU A 192 4.27 3.38 6.52
CA GLU A 192 3.39 2.40 7.16
C GLU A 192 1.96 2.91 7.38
N GLY A 193 1.79 4.15 7.81
CA GLY A 193 0.46 4.76 7.97
C GLY A 193 -0.26 4.94 6.63
N PRO A 194 0.36 5.63 5.65
CA PRO A 194 -0.20 5.80 4.31
C PRO A 194 -0.60 4.50 3.59
N LEU A 195 0.13 3.38 3.80
CA LEU A 195 -0.20 2.07 3.21
C LEU A 195 -1.59 1.57 3.63
N VAL A 196 -2.05 1.88 4.84
CA VAL A 196 -3.41 1.57 5.30
C VAL A 196 -4.46 2.30 4.46
N HIS A 197 -4.20 3.57 4.13
CA HIS A 197 -5.10 4.34 3.27
C HIS A 197 -5.09 3.84 1.83
N VAL A 198 -3.91 3.52 1.28
CA VAL A 198 -3.78 2.90 -0.06
C VAL A 198 -4.60 1.62 -0.14
N ALA A 199 -4.48 0.72 0.84
CA ALA A 199 -5.26 -0.51 0.89
C ALA A 199 -6.77 -0.26 0.97
N CYS A 200 -7.22 0.71 1.79
CA CYS A 200 -8.63 1.09 1.87
C CYS A 200 -9.19 1.66 0.57
N CYS A 201 -8.40 2.46 -0.16
CA CYS A 201 -8.74 2.93 -1.48
C CYS A 201 -8.94 1.76 -2.47
N CYS A 202 -8.04 0.77 -2.46
CA CYS A 202 -8.20 -0.45 -3.26
C CYS A 202 -9.49 -1.21 -2.90
N GLY A 203 -9.75 -1.42 -1.60
CA GLY A 203 -10.96 -2.07 -1.13
C GLY A 203 -12.24 -1.33 -1.54
N ASN A 204 -12.23 -0.01 -1.53
CA ASN A 204 -13.35 0.81 -2.02
C ASN A 204 -13.55 0.66 -3.53
N ILE A 205 -12.47 0.68 -4.31
CA ILE A 205 -12.52 0.51 -5.77
C ILE A 205 -13.10 -0.85 -6.15
N PHE A 206 -12.61 -1.93 -5.53
CA PHE A 206 -13.13 -3.28 -5.79
C PHE A 206 -14.57 -3.47 -5.30
N SER A 207 -14.97 -2.77 -4.23
CA SER A 207 -16.37 -2.80 -3.77
C SER A 207 -17.35 -2.31 -4.83
N TYR A 208 -16.94 -1.43 -5.76
CA TYR A 208 -17.79 -1.00 -6.88
C TYR A 208 -18.10 -2.11 -7.89
N LEU A 209 -17.19 -3.07 -8.07
CA LEU A 209 -17.37 -4.19 -8.99
C LEU A 209 -18.47 -5.16 -8.55
N PHE A 210 -18.80 -5.18 -7.26
CA PHE A 210 -19.78 -6.09 -6.68
C PHE A 210 -21.01 -5.31 -6.20
N PRO A 211 -22.18 -5.47 -6.86
CA PRO A 211 -23.40 -4.74 -6.49
C PRO A 211 -23.87 -4.94 -5.04
N LYS A 212 -23.41 -6.00 -4.36
CA LYS A 212 -23.63 -6.25 -2.92
C LYS A 212 -22.96 -5.21 -2.03
N TYR A 213 -21.72 -4.84 -2.35
CA TYR A 213 -20.92 -3.92 -1.55
C TYR A 213 -21.05 -2.47 -2.04
N ASN A 214 -21.25 -2.27 -3.34
CA ASN A 214 -21.46 -0.94 -3.91
C ASN A 214 -22.72 -0.25 -3.35
N LYS A 215 -23.85 -0.97 -3.29
CA LYS A 215 -25.16 -0.41 -2.91
C LYS A 215 -25.45 -0.42 -1.41
N ASN A 216 -24.56 -0.97 -0.59
CA ASN A 216 -24.76 -1.11 0.85
C ASN A 216 -23.52 -0.64 1.62
N GLU A 217 -23.62 0.54 2.22
CA GLU A 217 -22.53 1.18 2.96
C GLU A 217 -22.12 0.39 4.21
N ALA A 218 -23.04 -0.34 4.86
CA ALA A 218 -22.71 -1.21 5.99
C ALA A 218 -21.81 -2.37 5.57
N LYS A 219 -22.06 -2.94 4.38
CA LYS A 219 -21.21 -3.99 3.80
C LYS A 219 -19.90 -3.44 3.26
N LYS A 220 -19.90 -2.25 2.68
CA LYS A 220 -18.67 -1.57 2.26
C LYS A 220 -17.72 -1.35 3.44
N ARG A 221 -18.23 -0.99 4.62
CA ARG A 221 -17.40 -0.90 5.85
C ARG A 221 -16.71 -2.20 6.22
N GLU A 222 -17.39 -3.34 6.12
CA GLU A 222 -16.76 -4.65 6.37
C GLU A 222 -15.54 -4.87 5.44
N VAL A 223 -15.62 -4.40 4.19
CA VAL A 223 -14.50 -4.45 3.23
C VAL A 223 -13.39 -3.46 3.61
N LEU A 224 -13.73 -2.23 4.02
CA LEU A 224 -12.75 -1.22 4.43
C LEU A 224 -11.98 -1.63 5.69
N SER A 225 -12.64 -2.29 6.65
CA SER A 225 -11.97 -2.88 7.81
C SER A 225 -11.01 -4.00 7.38
N ALA A 226 -11.44 -4.91 6.49
CA ALA A 226 -10.55 -5.94 5.95
C ALA A 226 -9.37 -5.36 5.17
N ALA A 227 -9.60 -4.29 4.41
CA ALA A 227 -8.57 -3.57 3.68
C ALA A 227 -7.57 -2.87 4.62
N SER A 228 -8.05 -2.27 5.71
CA SER A 228 -7.21 -1.67 6.74
C SER A 228 -6.27 -2.72 7.35
N ALA A 229 -6.80 -3.90 7.69
CA ALA A 229 -5.99 -5.01 8.19
C ALA A 229 -4.93 -5.47 7.17
N ALA A 230 -5.29 -5.55 5.88
CA ALA A 230 -4.34 -5.89 4.81
C ALA A 230 -3.23 -4.84 4.67
N GLY A 231 -3.57 -3.55 4.73
CA GLY A 231 -2.61 -2.44 4.67
C GLY A 231 -1.61 -2.46 5.83
N VAL A 232 -2.08 -2.68 7.05
CA VAL A 232 -1.20 -2.83 8.23
C VAL A 232 -0.36 -4.10 8.13
N SER A 233 -0.92 -5.19 7.60
CA SER A 233 -0.18 -6.43 7.41
C SER A 233 0.99 -6.30 6.45
N VAL A 234 0.84 -5.54 5.35
CA VAL A 234 1.96 -5.29 4.42
C VAL A 234 2.94 -4.26 4.96
N ALA A 235 2.45 -3.31 5.75
CA ALA A 235 3.28 -2.30 6.41
C ALA A 235 4.24 -2.89 7.46
N PHE A 236 3.77 -3.87 8.23
CA PHE A 236 4.55 -4.45 9.34
C PHE A 236 4.91 -5.92 9.16
N GLY A 237 4.56 -6.54 8.02
CA GLY A 237 4.75 -7.97 7.78
C GLY A 237 4.04 -8.89 8.77
N ALA A 238 3.04 -8.39 9.50
CA ALA A 238 2.38 -9.08 10.60
C ALA A 238 0.86 -9.20 10.36
N PRO A 239 0.38 -10.28 9.71
CA PRO A 239 -1.04 -10.44 9.38
C PRO A 239 -1.98 -10.41 10.58
N ILE A 240 -1.60 -11.08 11.68
CA ILE A 240 -2.41 -11.11 12.91
C ILE A 240 -2.43 -9.72 13.56
N GLY A 241 -1.26 -9.07 13.65
CA GLY A 241 -1.14 -7.72 14.19
C GLY A 241 -1.98 -6.71 13.39
N GLY A 242 -2.01 -6.82 12.06
CA GLY A 242 -2.85 -5.96 11.21
C GLY A 242 -4.35 -6.13 11.45
N VAL A 243 -4.81 -7.37 11.65
CA VAL A 243 -6.23 -7.63 11.99
C VAL A 243 -6.58 -7.09 13.37
N LEU A 244 -5.71 -7.29 14.37
CA LEU A 244 -5.92 -6.76 15.72
C LEU A 244 -5.95 -5.23 15.72
N PHE A 245 -4.99 -4.59 15.05
CA PHE A 245 -4.98 -3.13 14.88
C PHE A 245 -6.25 -2.63 14.20
N SER A 246 -6.71 -3.31 13.15
CA SER A 246 -7.96 -2.92 12.48
C SER A 246 -9.20 -3.07 13.36
N LEU A 247 -9.18 -4.02 14.30
CA LEU A 247 -10.26 -4.28 15.25
C LEU A 247 -10.24 -3.25 16.39
N GLU A 248 -9.05 -2.96 16.94
CA GLU A 248 -8.88 -2.09 18.11
C GLU A 248 -8.94 -0.62 17.74
N GLU A 249 -8.19 -0.21 16.72
CA GLU A 249 -7.97 1.21 16.43
C GLU A 249 -8.86 1.78 15.33
N VAL A 250 -9.23 0.95 14.35
CA VAL A 250 -9.84 1.44 13.10
C VAL A 250 -11.36 1.24 13.07
N SER A 251 -11.88 0.13 13.64
CA SER A 251 -13.29 -0.27 13.50
C SER A 251 -14.03 -0.36 14.83
N TYR A 252 -15.15 0.36 14.99
CA TYR A 252 -16.00 0.25 16.18
C TYR A 252 -16.86 -1.03 16.20
N TYR A 253 -17.23 -1.54 15.02
CA TYR A 253 -18.06 -2.74 14.88
C TYR A 253 -17.40 -3.75 13.95
N PHE A 254 -17.02 -4.90 14.49
CA PHE A 254 -16.25 -5.90 13.77
C PHE A 254 -16.85 -7.30 13.91
N PRO A 255 -17.74 -7.73 12.99
CA PRO A 255 -18.40 -9.03 13.11
C PRO A 255 -17.43 -10.18 12.81
N LEU A 256 -17.64 -11.35 13.43
CA LEU A 256 -16.75 -12.52 13.31
C LEU A 256 -16.50 -12.96 11.84
N LYS A 257 -17.50 -12.81 10.96
CA LYS A 257 -17.33 -13.10 9.52
C LYS A 257 -16.34 -12.14 8.85
N THR A 258 -16.33 -10.88 9.26
CA THR A 258 -15.37 -9.88 8.79
C THR A 258 -13.99 -10.13 9.38
N LEU A 259 -13.90 -10.65 10.61
CA LEU A 259 -12.64 -11.04 11.22
C LEU A 259 -11.89 -12.09 10.38
N TRP A 260 -12.55 -13.20 10.05
CA TRP A 260 -11.95 -14.24 9.21
C TRP A 260 -11.57 -13.73 7.82
N ARG A 261 -12.41 -12.88 7.22
CA ARG A 261 -12.10 -12.26 5.93
C ARG A 261 -10.89 -11.32 6.02
N SER A 262 -10.81 -10.51 7.06
CA SER A 262 -9.70 -9.57 7.29
C SER A 262 -8.39 -10.33 7.45
N PHE A 263 -8.41 -11.42 8.22
CA PHE A 263 -7.26 -12.32 8.37
C PHE A 263 -6.82 -12.92 7.04
N PHE A 264 -7.77 -13.42 6.24
CA PHE A 264 -7.47 -13.93 4.91
C PHE A 264 -6.91 -12.85 3.98
N ALA A 265 -7.46 -11.63 3.98
CA ALA A 265 -6.96 -10.49 3.21
C ALA A 265 -5.51 -10.16 3.56
N ALA A 266 -5.22 -10.09 4.86
CA ALA A 266 -3.90 -9.81 5.40
C ALA A 266 -2.88 -10.89 5.00
N LEU A 267 -3.25 -12.16 5.09
CA LEU A 267 -2.40 -13.26 4.63
C LEU A 267 -2.11 -13.19 3.13
N VAL A 268 -3.13 -12.92 2.30
CA VAL A 268 -2.94 -12.77 0.85
C VAL A 268 -2.02 -11.59 0.55
N ALA A 269 -2.21 -10.45 1.21
CA ALA A 269 -1.39 -9.26 1.00
C ALA A 269 0.08 -9.50 1.41
N ALA A 270 0.31 -10.12 2.57
CA ALA A 270 1.65 -10.51 3.01
C ALA A 270 2.28 -11.55 2.07
N PHE A 271 1.51 -12.54 1.63
CA PHE A 271 2.01 -13.54 0.67
C PHE A 271 2.46 -12.88 -0.63
N VAL A 272 1.67 -11.98 -1.20
CA VAL A 272 2.04 -11.25 -2.43
C VAL A 272 3.29 -10.41 -2.21
N LEU A 273 3.38 -9.67 -1.11
CA LEU A 273 4.57 -8.88 -0.81
C LEU A 273 5.82 -9.77 -0.71
N ARG A 274 5.69 -10.93 -0.04
CA ARG A 274 6.77 -11.93 0.03
C ARG A 274 7.15 -12.50 -1.33
N SER A 275 6.17 -12.76 -2.20
CA SER A 275 6.42 -13.25 -3.55
C SER A 275 7.13 -12.22 -4.44
N ILE A 276 6.86 -10.94 -4.23
CA ILE A 276 7.57 -9.84 -4.93
C ILE A 276 9.01 -9.71 -4.40
N ASN A 277 9.24 -10.01 -3.11
CA ASN A 277 10.55 -9.98 -2.45
C ASN A 277 11.31 -8.66 -2.70
N PRO A 278 10.75 -7.50 -2.30
CA PRO A 278 11.31 -6.18 -2.63
C PRO A 278 12.78 -6.02 -2.18
N PHE A 279 13.15 -6.65 -1.06
CA PHE A 279 14.49 -6.53 -0.47
C PHE A 279 15.47 -7.65 -0.83
N GLY A 280 15.07 -8.65 -1.63
CA GLY A 280 15.94 -9.80 -1.95
C GLY A 280 16.18 -10.79 -0.80
N ASN A 281 15.94 -10.41 0.46
CA ASN A 281 16.35 -11.15 1.66
C ASN A 281 15.29 -12.13 2.21
N SER A 282 14.23 -12.45 1.45
CA SER A 282 13.10 -13.29 1.90
C SER A 282 12.31 -12.75 3.11
N ARG A 283 12.67 -11.56 3.62
CA ARG A 283 11.96 -10.83 4.68
C ARG A 283 10.84 -9.98 4.08
N LEU A 284 9.75 -9.85 4.83
CA LEU A 284 8.56 -9.10 4.44
C LEU A 284 8.68 -7.59 4.65
N VAL A 285 9.48 -7.18 5.64
CA VAL A 285 9.68 -5.81 6.09
C VAL A 285 11.14 -5.62 6.48
N LEU A 286 11.58 -4.36 6.50
CA LEU A 286 12.96 -3.99 6.79
C LEU A 286 13.36 -4.20 8.27
N PHE A 287 12.36 -4.36 9.17
CA PHE A 287 12.54 -4.56 10.61
C PHE A 287 12.44 -6.05 11.00
#